data_AF-A0A2E9BBF6-F1
#
_entry.id   AF-A0A2E9BBF6-F1
#
_cell.length_a   1.000
_cell.length_b   1.000
_cell.length_c   1.000
_cell.angle_alpha   90.00
_cell.angle_beta   90.00
_cell.angle_gamma   90.00
#
_symmetry.space_group_name_H-M   'P 1'
#
loop_
_entity.id
_entity.type
_entity.pdbx_description
1 polymer ?
#
loop_
_entity_poly.entity_id
_entity_poly.type
_entity_poly.pdbx_seq_one_letter_code
_entity_poly.pdbx_strand_id
1 'polypeptide(L)'
;MALTPQQISELLKLRAIGWSQKEIAEKLETSQQVIAYQLKKLKDQSMKSGPDDVFAAAILGGLAGAAGGFALAMLLEQLTKE
;
A
#
# COMPACT_ATOMS: atom_id res chain seq x y z
N MET A 1 -9.82 12.36 -7.54
CA MET A 1 -10.44 11.70 -6.37
C MET A 1 -9.35 11.01 -5.57
N ALA A 2 -9.37 11.11 -4.24
CA ALA A 2 -8.40 10.42 -3.40
C ALA A 2 -8.91 9.00 -3.08
N LEU A 3 -8.06 7.99 -3.24
CA LEU A 3 -8.38 6.63 -2.80
C LEU A 3 -8.33 6.58 -1.26
N THR A 4 -9.20 5.78 -0.67
CA THR A 4 -9.13 5.47 0.76
C THR A 4 -7.89 4.62 1.06
N PRO A 5 -7.40 4.57 2.32
CA PRO A 5 -6.31 3.67 2.71
C PRO A 5 -6.59 2.20 2.33
N GLN A 6 -7.84 1.75 2.47
CA GLN A 6 -8.27 0.40 2.08
C GLN A 6 -8.15 0.18 0.58
N GLN A 7 -8.56 1.16 -0.23
CA GLN A 7 -8.40 1.09 -1.69
C GLN A 7 -6.93 1.13 -2.13
N ILE A 8 -6.04 1.81 -1.37
CA ILE A 8 -4.60 1.81 -1.63
C ILE A 8 -3.99 0.43 -1.32
N SER A 9 -4.39 -0.18 -0.20
CA SER A 9 -4.00 -1.55 0.15
C SER A 9 -4.45 -2.54 -0.93
N GLU A 10 -5.71 -2.44 -1.37
CA GLU A 10 -6.26 -3.27 -2.43
C GLU A 10 -5.53 -3.08 -3.76
N LEU A 11 -5.26 -1.82 -4.15
CA LEU A 11 -4.47 -1.48 -5.34
C LEU A 11 -3.10 -2.16 -5.32
N LEU A 12 -2.37 -2.08 -4.21
CA LEU A 12 -1.04 -2.68 -4.08
C LEU A 12 -1.10 -4.20 -4.14
N LYS A 13 -2.06 -4.81 -3.44
CA LYS A 13 -2.28 -6.26 -3.47
C LYS A 13 -2.53 -6.75 -4.90
N LEU A 14 -3.47 -6.12 -5.62
CA LEU A 14 -3.79 -6.47 -7.00
C LEU A 14 -2.60 -6.25 -7.94
N ARG A 15 -1.87 -5.14 -7.78
CA ARG A 15 -0.69 -4.86 -8.59
C ARG A 15 0.43 -5.88 -8.36
N ALA A 16 0.66 -6.29 -7.11
CA ALA A 16 1.69 -7.25 -6.72
C ALA A 16 1.46 -8.65 -7.33
N ILE A 17 0.20 -9.05 -7.49
CA ILE A 17 -0.16 -10.32 -8.13
C ILE A 17 -0.34 -10.20 -9.66
N GLY A 18 0.04 -9.08 -10.26
CA GLY A 18 0.16 -8.93 -11.71
C GLY A 18 -1.02 -8.27 -12.43
N TRP A 19 -2.03 -7.75 -11.72
CA TRP A 19 -3.16 -7.08 -12.37
C TRP A 19 -2.71 -5.80 -13.09
N SER A 20 -3.34 -5.53 -14.23
CA SER A 20 -3.14 -4.30 -15.00
C SER A 20 -3.83 -3.10 -14.34
N GLN A 21 -3.37 -1.88 -14.65
CA GLN A 21 -3.99 -0.66 -14.13
C GLN A 21 -5.45 -0.51 -14.57
N LYS A 22 -5.80 -1.07 -15.74
CA LYS A 22 -7.17 -1.13 -16.25
C LYS A 22 -8.07 -1.98 -15.35
N GLU A 23 -7.66 -3.22 -15.10
CA GLU A 23 -8.44 -4.15 -14.26
C GLU A 23 -8.57 -3.62 -12.82
N ILE A 24 -7.52 -2.99 -12.28
CA ILE A 24 -7.57 -2.37 -10.96
C ILE A 24 -8.53 -1.18 -10.94
N ALA A 25 -8.53 -0.34 -11.97
CA ALA A 25 -9.43 0.81 -12.07
C ALA A 25 -10.90 0.36 -12.13
N GLU A 26 -11.19 -0.67 -12.92
CA GLU A 26 -12.51 -1.29 -12.99
C GLU A 26 -12.92 -1.88 -11.62
N LYS A 27 -12.01 -2.60 -10.96
CA LYS A 27 -12.27 -3.22 -9.65
C LYS A 27 -12.51 -2.21 -8.52
N LEU A 28 -11.82 -1.08 -8.55
CA LEU A 28 -11.92 -0.03 -7.54
C LEU A 28 -12.89 1.10 -7.90
N GLU A 29 -13.67 0.91 -8.98
CA GLU A 29 -14.67 1.87 -9.48
C GLU A 29 -14.08 3.29 -9.64
N THR A 30 -12.88 3.36 -10.24
CA THR A 30 -12.15 4.61 -10.44
C THR A 30 -11.52 4.68 -11.83
N SER A 31 -10.79 5.75 -12.13
CA SER A 31 -10.13 5.89 -13.43
C SER A 31 -8.71 5.31 -13.41
N GLN A 32 -8.25 4.81 -14.56
CA GLN A 32 -6.85 4.38 -14.72
C GLN A 32 -5.84 5.48 -14.38
N GLN A 33 -6.20 6.75 -14.64
CA GLN A 33 -5.37 7.90 -14.30
C GLN A 33 -5.18 8.04 -12.78
N VAL A 34 -6.23 7.78 -11.99
CA VAL A 34 -6.14 7.76 -10.52
C VAL A 34 -5.21 6.64 -10.07
N ILE A 35 -5.34 5.44 -10.64
CA ILE A 35 -4.45 4.30 -10.33
C ILE A 35 -2.99 4.65 -10.67
N ALA A 36 -2.73 5.18 -11.86
CA ALA A 36 -1.39 5.59 -12.31
C ALA A 36 -0.77 6.64 -11.38
N TYR A 37 -1.56 7.64 -10.97
CA TYR A 37 -1.13 8.66 -10.03
C TYR A 37 -0.75 8.08 -8.66
N GLN A 38 -1.58 7.18 -8.11
CA GLN A 38 -1.29 6.57 -6.80
C GLN A 38 -0.06 5.66 -6.86
N LEU A 39 0.10 4.86 -7.91
CA LEU A 39 1.31 4.05 -8.12
C LEU A 39 2.56 4.92 -8.24
N LYS A 40 2.47 6.05 -8.94
CA LYS A 40 3.57 7.02 -9.02
C LYS A 40 3.91 7.58 -7.64
N LYS A 41 2.89 7.98 -6.87
CA LYS A 41 3.09 8.52 -5.51
C LYS A 41 3.76 7.50 -4.58
N LEU A 42 3.32 6.24 -4.60
CA LEU A 42 3.92 5.15 -3.81
C LEU A 42 5.36 4.88 -4.23
N LYS A 43 5.66 4.89 -5.54
CA LYS A 43 7.02 4.79 -6.05
C LYS A 43 7.89 5.94 -5.54
N ASP A 44 7.41 7.18 -5.65
CA ASP A 44 8.16 8.36 -5.20
C ASP A 44 8.41 8.33 -3.68
N GLN A 45 7.48 7.79 -2.89
CA GLN A 45 7.68 7.53 -1.46
C GLN A 45 8.70 6.42 -1.20
N SER A 46 8.65 5.31 -1.96
CA SER A 46 9.60 4.19 -1.79
C SER A 46 11.04 4.59 -2.04
N MET A 47 11.28 5.59 -2.90
CA MET A 47 12.62 6.11 -3.15
C MET A 47 13.18 6.92 -1.96
N LYS A 48 12.32 7.36 -1.03
CA LYS A 48 12.71 8.12 0.16
C LYS A 48 12.80 7.23 1.41
N SER A 49 11.88 6.28 1.54
CA SER A 49 11.69 5.49 2.76
C SER A 49 12.01 4.01 2.58
N GLY A 50 12.30 3.54 1.37
CA GLY A 50 12.42 2.13 1.04
C GLY A 50 11.10 1.53 0.54
N PRO A 51 11.14 0.56 -0.40
CA PRO A 51 9.95 -0.08 -0.95
C PRO A 51 9.21 -0.93 0.07
N ASP A 52 9.92 -1.64 0.94
CA ASP A 52 9.33 -2.53 1.94
C ASP A 52 8.53 -1.74 2.98
N ASP A 53 9.07 -0.62 3.45
CA ASP A 53 8.40 0.26 4.41
C ASP A 53 7.11 0.87 3.84
N VAL A 54 7.14 1.30 2.57
CA VAL A 54 5.95 1.86 1.90
C VAL A 54 4.91 0.78 1.64
N PHE A 55 5.35 -0.42 1.24
CA PHE A 55 4.44 -1.56 1.04
C PHE A 55 3.77 -1.98 2.35
N ALA A 56 4.55 -2.14 3.43
CA ALA A 56 4.04 -2.48 4.75
C ALA A 56 3.06 -1.41 5.27
N ALA A 57 3.42 -0.13 5.18
CA ALA A 57 2.56 0.96 5.63
C ALA A 57 1.24 1.02 4.85
N ALA A 58 1.28 0.76 3.54
CA ALA A 58 0.09 0.80 2.70
C ALA A 58 -0.82 -0.42 2.89
N ILE A 59 -0.27 -1.62 3.08
CA ILE A 59 -1.04 -2.84 3.36
C ILE A 59 -1.68 -2.78 4.75
N LEU A 60 -0.95 -2.29 5.75
CA LEU A 60 -1.42 -2.17 7.14
C LEU A 60 -2.37 -0.99 7.37
N GLY A 61 -2.84 -0.32 6.32
CA GLY A 61 -3.95 0.63 6.39
C GLY A 61 -3.53 2.10 6.54
N GLY A 62 -2.37 2.50 6.02
CA GLY A 62 -2.03 3.91 5.83
C GLY A 62 -1.87 4.72 7.12
N LEU A 63 -1.53 4.07 8.23
CA LEU A 63 -1.27 4.74 9.49
C LEU A 63 0.23 5.01 9.69
N ALA A 64 0.48 6.28 10.00
CA ALA A 64 1.68 6.83 10.60
C ALA A 64 2.94 6.83 9.73
N GLY A 65 3.25 8.02 9.21
CA GLY A 65 4.62 8.33 8.82
C GLY A 65 5.63 7.88 9.88
N ALA A 66 6.76 7.37 9.41
CA ALA A 66 7.99 7.16 10.17
C ALA A 66 8.08 6.02 11.20
N ALA A 67 7.12 5.09 11.34
CA ALA A 67 7.24 4.00 12.34
C ALA A 67 6.97 2.57 11.82
N GLY A 68 7.32 2.29 10.56
CA GLY A 68 7.07 0.98 9.91
C GLY A 68 7.70 -0.23 10.63
N GLY A 69 8.79 -0.03 11.38
CA GLY A 69 9.40 -1.13 12.15
C GLY A 69 8.66 -1.51 13.43
N PHE A 70 7.97 -0.56 14.09
CA PHE A 70 7.44 -0.80 15.44
C PHE A 70 6.10 -1.54 15.43
N ALA A 71 5.23 -1.27 14.45
CA ALA A 71 3.95 -1.98 14.33
C ALA A 71 4.14 -3.44 13.89
N LEU A 72 5.07 -3.69 12.96
CA LEU A 72 5.42 -5.05 12.53
C LEU A 72 6.11 -5.83 13.64
N ALA A 73 6.99 -5.18 14.42
CA ALA A 73 7.60 -5.77 15.60
C ALA A 73 6.56 -6.13 16.69
N MET A 74 5.58 -5.26 16.97
CA MET A 74 4.51 -5.57 17.94
C MET A 74 3.60 -6.71 17.47
N LEU A 75 3.28 -6.77 16.17
CA LEU A 75 2.48 -7.86 15.60
C LEU A 75 3.25 -9.19 15.66
N LEU A 76 4.53 -9.17 15.29
CA LEU A 76 5.39 -10.36 15.40
C LEU A 76 5.55 -10.78 16.86
N GLU A 77 5.79 -9.84 17.79
CA GLU A 77 5.94 -10.14 19.21
C GLU A 77 4.67 -10.77 19.81
N GLN A 78 3.48 -10.32 19.40
CA GLN A 78 2.21 -10.96 19.78
C GLN A 78 2.03 -12.37 19.20
N LEU A 79 2.57 -12.64 18.01
CA LEU A 79 2.47 -13.96 17.36
C LEU A 79 3.53 -14.95 17.85
N THR A 80 4.69 -14.46 18.30
CA THR A 80 5.78 -15.29 18.86
C THR A 80 5.70 -15.45 20.39
N LYS A 81 4.81 -14.75 21.08
CA LYS A 81 4.46 -15.03 22.48
C LYS A 81 3.50 -16.23 22.51
N GLU A 82 4.08 -17.44 22.58
CA GLU A 82 3.46 -18.61 23.22
C GLU A 82 4.07 -18.82 24.62
#